data_AF-A0A354I4W8-F1
#
_entry.id   AF-A0A354I4W8-F1
#
_cell.length_a   1.000
_cell.length_b   1.000
_cell.length_c   1.000
_cell.angle_alpha   90.00
_cell.angle_beta   90.00
_cell.angle_gamma   90.00
#
_symmetry.space_group_name_H-M   'P 1'
#
loop_
_entity.id
_entity.type
_entity.pdbx_description
1 polymer ?
#
loop_
_entity_poly.entity_id
_entity_poly.type
_entity_poly.pdbx_seq_one_letter_code
_entity_poly.pdbx_strand_id
1 'polypeptide(L)'
;EGNREYFYKQLDRLFPNLKEKYIYSYGNQYMIESPNNRDLIRLFHQKCEDYGILHNNEQIFDYLYAFEEKDNNKQLSIWDWKVK
;
A
#
# COMPACT_ATOMS: atom_id res chain seq x y z
N GLU A 1 24.70 -2.63 -10.74
CA GLU A 1 23.51 -3.50 -10.93
C GLU A 1 22.57 -3.30 -9.76
N GLY A 2 21.29 -3.05 -10.00
CA GLY A 2 20.30 -2.83 -8.96
C GLY A 2 19.41 -4.06 -8.74
N ASN A 3 18.48 -3.93 -7.79
CA ASN A 3 17.52 -4.98 -7.46
C ASN A 3 16.66 -5.40 -8.66
N ARG A 4 16.39 -4.48 -9.60
CA ARG A 4 15.57 -4.75 -10.79
C ARG A 4 16.29 -5.67 -11.78
N GLU A 5 17.56 -5.40 -12.09
CA GLU A 5 18.34 -6.24 -13.01
C GLU A 5 18.52 -7.64 -12.43
N TYR A 6 18.76 -7.76 -11.12
CA TYR A 6 18.80 -9.05 -10.44
C TYR A 6 17.46 -9.78 -10.52
N PHE A 7 16.34 -9.08 -10.24
CA PHE A 7 15.00 -9.64 -10.36
C PHE A 7 14.73 -10.17 -11.78
N TYR A 8 15.07 -9.41 -12.83
CA TYR A 8 14.92 -9.86 -14.21
C TYR A 8 15.78 -11.09 -14.54
N LYS A 9 17.04 -11.14 -14.09
CA LYS A 9 17.88 -12.34 -14.26
C LYS A 9 17.26 -13.57 -13.60
N GLN A 10 16.71 -13.42 -12.39
CA GLN A 10 16.08 -14.52 -11.67
C GLN A 10 14.75 -14.94 -12.31
N LEU A 11 13.97 -13.99 -12.80
CA LEU A 11 12.71 -14.23 -13.49
C LEU A 11 12.94 -15.05 -14.77
N ASP A 12 13.96 -14.70 -15.54
CA ASP A 12 14.35 -15.41 -16.76
C ASP A 12 14.85 -16.84 -16.46
N ARG A 13 15.66 -16.99 -15.40
CA ARG A 13 16.21 -18.28 -14.97
C ARG A 13 15.14 -19.25 -14.46
N LEU A 14 14.20 -18.75 -13.66
CA LEU A 14 13.19 -19.58 -12.99
C LEU A 14 11.93 -19.77 -13.84
N PHE A 15 11.61 -18.80 -14.69
CA PHE A 15 10.40 -18.75 -15.50
C PHE A 15 10.73 -18.26 -16.92
N PRO A 16 11.26 -19.13 -17.79
CA PRO A 16 11.67 -18.75 -19.14
C PRO A 16 10.57 -18.01 -19.92
N ASN A 17 10.94 -16.93 -20.61
CA ASN A 17 10.06 -16.01 -21.37
C ASN A 17 9.15 -15.10 -20.51
N LEU A 18 9.15 -15.22 -19.17
CA LEU A 18 8.30 -14.39 -18.32
C LEU A 18 8.88 -12.98 -18.13
N LYS A 19 10.21 -12.83 -18.21
CA LYS A 19 10.90 -11.55 -18.10
C LYS A 19 10.44 -10.56 -19.18
N GLU A 20 10.39 -10.97 -20.44
CA GLU A 20 9.97 -10.13 -21.55
C GLU A 20 8.52 -9.67 -21.38
N LYS A 21 7.63 -10.60 -21.00
CA LYS A 21 6.22 -10.31 -20.72
C LYS A 21 6.07 -9.33 -19.56
N TYR A 22 6.85 -9.51 -18.50
CA TYR A 22 6.85 -8.62 -17.33
C TYR A 22 7.31 -7.21 -17.71
N ILE A 23 8.44 -7.10 -18.44
CA ILE A 23 8.97 -5.80 -18.88
C ILE A 23 7.98 -5.10 -19.81
N TYR A 24 7.35 -5.83 -20.73
CA TYR A 24 6.33 -5.26 -21.62
C TYR A 24 5.10 -4.77 -20.87
N SER A 25 4.64 -5.54 -19.88
CA SER A 25 3.40 -5.24 -19.14
C SER A 25 3.59 -4.14 -18.09
N TYR A 26 4.74 -4.11 -17.41
CA TYR A 26 4.95 -3.30 -16.21
C TYR A 26 6.18 -2.38 -16.28
N GLY A 27 7.15 -2.65 -17.15
CA GLY A 27 8.30 -1.79 -17.39
C GLY A 27 9.01 -1.31 -16.12
N ASN A 28 8.98 0.01 -15.89
CA ASN A 28 9.56 0.67 -14.71
C ASN A 28 8.50 1.19 -13.73
N GLN A 29 7.25 0.72 -13.84
CA GLN A 29 6.17 1.14 -12.96
C GLN A 29 6.51 0.82 -11.50
N TYR A 30 6.22 1.78 -10.62
CA TYR A 30 6.39 1.62 -9.18
C TYR A 30 5.29 0.74 -8.57
N MET A 31 4.09 0.81 -9.14
CA MET A 31 2.93 -0.01 -8.75
C MET A 31 2.56 -0.96 -9.89
N ILE A 32 2.25 -2.20 -9.53
CA ILE A 32 1.92 -3.27 -10.47
C ILE A 32 0.50 -3.71 -10.16
N GLU A 33 -0.44 -3.18 -10.94
CA GLU A 33 -1.84 -3.58 -10.81
C GLU A 33 -2.09 -4.90 -11.54
N SER A 34 -3.03 -5.67 -11.00
CA SER A 34 -3.56 -6.83 -11.71
C SER A 34 -4.23 -6.38 -13.02
N PRO A 35 -4.08 -7.11 -14.13
CA PRO A 35 -4.87 -6.84 -15.34
C PRO A 35 -6.38 -6.86 -15.08
N ASN A 36 -6.83 -7.60 -14.07
CA ASN A 36 -8.23 -7.70 -13.65
C ASN A 36 -8.55 -6.83 -12.42
N ASN A 37 -7.75 -5.79 -12.15
CA ASN A 37 -7.87 -4.97 -10.94
C ASN A 37 -9.29 -4.44 -10.71
N ARG A 38 -9.97 -3.99 -11.76
CA ARG A 38 -11.35 -3.48 -11.69
C ARG A 38 -12.32 -4.48 -11.07
N ASP A 39 -12.26 -5.74 -11.48
CA ASP A 39 -13.15 -6.78 -10.98
C ASP A 39 -12.78 -7.21 -9.57
N LEU A 40 -11.48 -7.28 -9.27
CA LEU A 40 -10.98 -7.63 -7.95
C LEU A 40 -11.34 -6.58 -6.90
N ILE A 41 -11.19 -5.29 -7.22
CA ILE A 41 -11.57 -4.19 -6.32
C ILE A 41 -13.07 -4.15 -6.10
N ARG A 42 -13.87 -4.39 -7.15
CA ARG A 42 -15.33 -4.52 -7.01
C ARG A 42 -15.71 -5.68 -6.07
N LEU A 43 -15.09 -6.84 -6.25
CA LEU A 43 -15.31 -8.01 -5.39
C LEU A 43 -14.90 -7.73 -3.94
N PHE A 44 -13.77 -7.06 -3.74
CA PHE A 44 -13.28 -6.65 -2.43
C PHE A 44 -14.32 -5.78 -1.71
N HIS A 45 -14.79 -4.70 -2.35
CA HIS A 45 -15.80 -3.82 -1.78
C HIS A 45 -17.09 -4.55 -1.46
N GLN A 46 -17.61 -5.34 -2.40
CA GLN A 46 -18.83 -6.13 -2.18
C GLN A 46 -18.70 -7.06 -0.97
N LYS A 47 -17.56 -7.75 -0.83
CA LYS A 47 -17.35 -8.65 0.31
C LYS A 47 -17.29 -7.89 1.62
N CYS A 48 -16.61 -6.75 1.66
CA CYS A 48 -16.56 -5.96 2.87
C CYS A 48 -17.95 -5.42 3.24
N GLU A 49 -18.75 -4.97 2.28
CA GLU A 49 -20.15 -4.57 2.50
C GLU A 49 -21.00 -5.73 3.04
N ASP A 50 -20.94 -6.91 2.41
CA ASP A 50 -21.69 -8.12 2.81
C ASP A 50 -21.47 -8.49 4.29
N TYR A 51 -20.25 -8.28 4.80
CA TYR A 51 -19.85 -8.64 6.17
C TYR A 51 -19.80 -7.45 7.13
N GLY A 52 -20.19 -6.25 6.70
CA GLY A 52 -20.13 -5.04 7.52
C GLY A 52 -18.70 -4.62 7.91
N ILE A 53 -17.71 -4.94 7.09
CA ILE A 53 -16.31 -4.55 7.29
C ILE A 53 -16.12 -3.16 6.69
N LEU A 54 -15.65 -2.20 7.49
CA LEU A 54 -15.32 -0.87 7.00
C LEU A 54 -14.13 -0.93 6.02
N HIS A 55 -14.33 -0.44 4.80
CA HIS A 55 -13.35 -0.58 3.72
C HIS A 55 -13.20 0.66 2.83
N ASN A 56 -14.00 1.71 3.09
CA ASN A 56 -13.86 2.97 2.39
C ASN A 56 -12.82 3.82 3.14
N ASN A 57 -11.74 4.17 2.46
CA ASN A 57 -10.66 4.95 3.05
C ASN A 57 -11.13 6.31 3.59
N GLU A 58 -12.03 7.00 2.87
CA GLU A 58 -12.58 8.29 3.33
C GLU A 58 -13.30 8.11 4.67
N GLN A 59 -14.16 7.09 4.78
CA GLN A 59 -14.86 6.80 6.04
C GLN A 59 -13.91 6.40 7.17
N ILE A 60 -12.84 5.66 6.85
CA ILE A 60 -11.80 5.29 7.83
C ILE A 60 -11.08 6.54 8.32
N PHE A 61 -10.67 7.42 7.41
CA PHE A 61 -10.00 8.67 7.77
C PHE A 61 -10.93 9.62 8.51
N ASP A 62 -12.18 9.76 8.09
CA ASP A 62 -13.21 10.54 8.80
C ASP A 62 -13.40 10.03 10.22
N TYR A 63 -13.46 8.71 10.40
CA TYR A 63 -13.49 8.10 11.74
C TYR A 63 -12.24 8.48 12.55
N LEU A 64 -11.04 8.34 11.98
CA LEU A 64 -9.80 8.69 12.67
C LEU A 64 -9.74 10.18 13.04
N TYR A 65 -10.22 11.07 12.17
CA TYR A 65 -10.28 12.51 12.43
C TYR A 65 -11.33 12.86 13.49
N ALA A 66 -12.48 12.19 13.51
CA ALA A 66 -13.50 12.42 14.52
C ALA A 66 -13.03 12.06 15.94
N PHE A 67 -12.03 11.17 16.05
CA PHE A 67 -11.39 10.79 17.30
C PHE A 67 -9.95 11.32 17.39
N GLU A 68 -9.70 12.54 16.89
CA GLU A 68 -8.43 13.26 17.09
C GLU A 68 -7.85 12.90 18.46
N GLU A 69 -6.70 12.22 18.45
CA GLU A 69 -5.95 11.98 19.67
C GLU A 69 -5.76 13.34 20.31
N LYS A 70 -6.47 13.58 21.42
CA LYS A 70 -6.24 14.75 22.27
C LYS A 70 -4.73 14.86 22.41
N ASP A 71 -4.20 16.06 22.24
CA ASP A 71 -2.79 16.52 22.19
C ASP A 71 -1.85 16.04 23.33
N ASN A 72 -2.25 15.01 24.06
CA ASN A 72 -1.56 14.28 25.11
C ASN A 72 -0.43 13.37 24.58
N ASN A 73 -0.42 13.04 23.29
CA ASN A 73 0.64 12.25 22.65
C ASN A 73 1.79 13.11 22.11
N LYS A 74 2.04 14.28 22.71
CA LYS A 74 3.21 15.07 22.34
C LYS A 74 4.48 14.31 22.70
N GLN A 75 5.41 14.20 21.75
CA GLN A 75 6.75 13.73 22.05
C GLN A 75 7.41 14.75 22.98
N LEU A 76 7.69 14.33 24.22
CA LEU A 76 8.42 15.17 25.17
C LEU A 76 9.84 15.40 24.65
N SER A 77 10.25 16.66 24.65
CA SER A 77 11.61 17.08 24.42
C SER A 77 12.31 17.39 25.73
N ILE A 78 13.62 17.18 25.79
CA ILE A 78 14.45 17.59 26.94
C ILE A 78 14.30 19.09 27.25
N TRP A 79 13.89 19.90 26.27
CA TRP A 79 13.65 21.33 26.38
C TRP A 79 12.27 21.71 26.93
N ASP A 80 11.34 20.77 27.11
CA ASP A 80 10.01 21.02 27.70
C ASP A 80 10.07 21.31 29.22
N TRP A 81 11.23 21.13 29.85
CA TRP A 81 11.41 21.33 31.28
C TRP A 81 11.56 22.82 31.61
N LYS A 82 10.51 23.43 32.19
CA LYS A 82 10.62 24.77 32.78
C LYS A 82 11.30 24.69 34.15
N VAL A 83 12.54 25.18 34.24
CA VAL A 83 13.21 25.45 35.51
C VAL A 83 12.49 26.62 36.17
N LYS A 84 11.97 26.40 37.39
CA LYS A 84 11.42 27.46 38.25
C LYS A 84 12.52 28.38 38.73
#